data_AF-A0A1H9RJ74-F1
#
_entry.id   AF-A0A1H9RJ74-F1
#
_cell.length_a   1.000
_cell.length_b   1.000
_cell.length_c   1.000
_cell.angle_alpha   90.00
_cell.angle_beta   90.00
_cell.angle_gamma   90.00
#
_symmetry.space_group_name_H-M   'P 1'
#
loop_
_entity.id
_entity.type
_entity.pdbx_description
1 polymer ?
#
loop_
_entity_poly.entity_id
_entity_poly.type
_entity_poly.pdbx_seq_one_letter_code
_entity_poly.pdbx_strand_id
1 'polypeptide(L)'
;MTRVLLVLSFLLLCLAPPASASPALVNATPAEDSTISVAPQILRLTFDRTIAGAGPYSIAVTGGGRQWTEPMIGADDTVLAVPLRPAMPAGDYLVSYELTPPDGVPLKGEYRFVLRDRASPPWWSWLLIGSAVVAVAATAYRLARR
;
A
#
# COMPACT_ATOMS: atom_id res chain seq x y z
N MET A 1 -57.07 12.56 3.30
CA MET A 1 -55.81 12.15 3.97
C MET A 1 -54.90 11.31 3.07
N THR A 2 -55.43 10.44 2.22
CA THR A 2 -54.66 9.58 1.29
C THR A 2 -53.79 10.33 0.28
N ARG A 3 -54.22 11.50 -0.20
CA ARG A 3 -53.44 12.34 -1.13
C ARG A 3 -52.18 12.93 -0.50
N VAL A 4 -52.19 13.21 0.80
CA VAL A 4 -51.04 13.78 1.52
C VAL A 4 -49.95 12.72 1.73
N LEU A 5 -50.35 11.47 2.02
CA LEU A 5 -49.45 10.33 2.10
C LEU A 5 -48.76 10.01 0.77
N LEU A 6 -49.45 10.21 -0.36
CA LEU A 6 -48.92 9.98 -1.70
C LEU A 6 -47.86 11.03 -2.09
N VAL A 7 -48.09 12.31 -1.77
CA VAL A 7 -47.13 13.39 -2.05
C VAL A 7 -45.89 13.26 -1.18
N LEU A 8 -46.02 12.88 0.09
CA LEU A 8 -44.89 12.71 0.99
C LEU A 8 -44.00 11.52 0.58
N SER A 9 -44.61 10.40 0.16
CA SER A 9 -43.88 9.23 -0.31
C SER A 9 -43.10 9.50 -1.60
N PHE A 10 -43.64 10.31 -2.51
CA PHE A 10 -42.95 10.67 -3.77
C PHE A 10 -41.73 11.58 -3.52
N LEU A 11 -41.80 12.45 -2.50
CA LEU A 11 -40.70 13.36 -2.15
C LEU A 11 -39.47 12.63 -1.55
N LEU A 12 -39.70 11.48 -0.91
CA LEU A 12 -38.64 10.66 -0.31
C LEU A 12 -37.81 9.89 -1.36
N LEU A 13 -38.35 9.58 -2.54
CA LEU A 13 -37.62 8.85 -3.59
C LEU A 13 -36.63 9.73 -4.38
N CYS A 14 -36.80 11.05 -4.37
CA CYS A 14 -35.88 11.98 -5.05
C CYS A 14 -34.58 12.26 -4.27
N LEU A 15 -34.46 11.77 -3.04
CA LEU A 15 -33.29 12.00 -2.19
C LEU A 15 -32.37 10.78 -2.09
N ALA A 16 -32.51 9.81 -3.01
CA ALA A 16 -31.53 8.73 -3.12
C ALA A 16 -30.24 9.31 -3.70
N PRO A 17 -29.08 9.18 -3.01
CA PRO A 17 -27.81 9.58 -3.58
C PRO A 17 -27.57 8.76 -4.87
N PRO A 18 -26.96 9.36 -5.90
CA PRO A 18 -26.59 8.61 -7.09
C PRO A 18 -25.72 7.43 -6.65
N ALA A 19 -26.12 6.22 -7.02
CA ALA A 19 -25.29 5.04 -6.80
C ALA A 19 -24.02 5.24 -7.63
N SER A 20 -22.91 5.63 -7.00
CA SER A 20 -21.61 5.69 -7.67
C SER A 20 -21.29 4.30 -8.20
N ALA A 21 -21.31 4.17 -9.53
CA ALA A 21 -21.02 2.93 -10.24
C ALA A 21 -19.51 2.73 -10.49
N SER A 22 -18.68 3.75 -10.19
CA SER A 22 -17.24 3.68 -10.37
C SER A 22 -16.59 2.83 -9.26
N PRO A 23 -15.64 1.92 -9.59
CA PRO A 23 -14.87 1.19 -8.59
C PRO A 23 -14.12 2.16 -7.67
N ALA A 24 -14.03 1.82 -6.39
CA ALA A 24 -13.30 2.58 -5.38
C ALA A 24 -12.13 1.74 -4.85
N LEU A 25 -10.98 2.38 -4.61
CA LEU A 25 -9.85 1.75 -3.96
C LEU A 25 -10.21 1.47 -2.50
N VAL A 26 -10.15 0.22 -2.07
CA VAL A 26 -10.45 -0.19 -0.69
C VAL A 26 -9.22 -0.62 0.09
N ASN A 27 -8.16 -1.04 -0.61
CA ASN A 27 -6.91 -1.44 0.03
C ASN A 27 -5.72 -1.23 -0.91
N ALA A 28 -4.57 -0.91 -0.32
CA ALA A 28 -3.31 -0.72 -1.02
C ALA A 28 -2.16 -1.36 -0.24
N THR A 29 -1.17 -1.88 -0.97
CA THR A 29 0.10 -2.34 -0.41
C THR A 29 1.23 -1.86 -1.32
N PRO A 30 2.10 -0.93 -0.86
CA PRO A 30 2.07 -0.23 0.43
C PRO A 30 0.77 0.53 0.71
N ALA A 31 0.41 0.67 1.99
CA ALA A 31 -0.81 1.38 2.36
C ALA A 31 -0.63 2.90 2.25
N GLU A 32 -1.73 3.62 2.07
CA GLU A 32 -1.75 5.08 2.11
C GLU A 32 -1.19 5.61 3.43
N ASP A 33 -0.36 6.64 3.34
CA ASP A 33 0.37 7.30 4.42
C ASP A 33 1.25 6.36 5.28
N SER A 34 1.49 5.13 4.81
CA SER A 34 2.31 4.17 5.53
C SER A 34 3.79 4.48 5.42
N THR A 35 4.54 4.15 6.47
CA THR A 35 6.01 4.12 6.44
C THR A 35 6.48 2.68 6.44
N ILE A 36 7.19 2.28 5.39
CA ILE A 36 7.76 0.94 5.23
C ILE A 36 9.29 0.98 5.36
N SER A 37 9.88 -0.11 5.84
CA SER A 37 11.34 -0.21 6.03
C SER A 37 12.07 -1.00 4.93
N VAL A 38 11.32 -1.54 3.97
CA VAL A 38 11.81 -2.42 2.92
C VAL A 38 11.17 -2.00 1.61
N ALA A 39 11.97 -1.86 0.57
CA ALA A 39 11.49 -1.53 -0.77
C ALA A 39 10.55 -2.66 -1.28
N PRO A 40 9.31 -2.33 -1.65
CA PRO A 40 8.36 -3.31 -2.18
C PRO A 40 8.75 -3.70 -3.61
N GLN A 41 8.56 -4.97 -3.97
CA GLN A 41 8.75 -5.45 -5.34
C GLN A 41 7.46 -5.35 -6.16
N ILE A 42 6.31 -5.28 -5.49
CA ILE A 42 4.98 -5.26 -6.10
C ILE A 42 4.16 -4.21 -5.37
N LEU A 43 3.54 -3.33 -6.15
CA LEU A 43 2.43 -2.49 -5.72
C LEU A 43 1.14 -3.27 -5.93
N ARG A 44 0.33 -3.44 -4.88
CA ARG A 44 -0.96 -4.10 -4.98
C ARG A 44 -2.08 -3.13 -4.62
N LEU A 45 -3.00 -2.90 -5.55
CA LEU A 45 -4.21 -2.10 -5.34
C LEU A 45 -5.42 -3.02 -5.40
N THR A 46 -6.33 -2.93 -4.43
CA THR A 46 -7.56 -3.72 -4.36
C THR A 46 -8.75 -2.79 -4.40
N PHE A 47 -9.69 -3.07 -5.29
CA PHE A 47 -10.90 -2.28 -5.49
C PHE A 47 -12.12 -3.01 -4.92
N ASP A 48 -13.20 -2.27 -4.66
CA ASP A 48 -14.47 -2.82 -4.15
C ASP A 48 -15.24 -3.62 -5.23
N ARG A 49 -14.90 -3.44 -6.50
CA ARG A 49 -15.54 -4.04 -7.67
C ARG A 49 -14.51 -4.54 -8.66
N THR A 50 -14.97 -5.43 -9.53
CA THR A 50 -14.14 -6.01 -10.59
C THR A 50 -13.63 -4.92 -11.53
N ILE A 51 -12.34 -4.98 -11.79
CA ILE A 51 -11.61 -4.19 -12.77
C ILE A 51 -11.03 -5.10 -13.88
N ALA A 52 -11.34 -6.39 -13.87
CA ALA A 52 -10.98 -7.30 -14.95
C ALA A 52 -11.57 -6.82 -16.28
N GLY A 53 -10.74 -6.79 -17.33
CA GLY A 53 -11.13 -6.25 -18.63
C GLY A 53 -11.17 -4.71 -18.70
N ALA A 54 -10.81 -3.99 -17.63
CA ALA A 54 -10.53 -2.55 -17.73
C ALA A 54 -9.30 -2.30 -18.62
N GLY A 55 -9.20 -1.09 -19.14
CA GLY A 55 -8.11 -0.65 -19.99
C GLY A 55 -8.45 0.68 -20.67
N PRO A 56 -7.48 1.58 -20.88
CA PRO A 56 -6.07 1.48 -20.53
C PRO A 56 -5.79 1.58 -19.02
N TYR A 57 -4.68 0.98 -18.57
CA TYR A 57 -4.14 1.12 -17.22
C TYR A 57 -2.92 2.03 -17.25
N SER A 58 -2.92 3.10 -16.45
CA SER A 58 -1.79 3.98 -16.26
C SER A 58 -1.46 4.06 -14.78
N ILE A 59 -0.37 3.40 -14.36
CA ILE A 59 0.07 3.38 -12.96
C ILE A 59 1.53 3.82 -12.88
N ALA A 60 1.79 4.82 -12.06
CA ALA A 60 3.11 5.33 -11.80
C ALA A 60 3.38 5.39 -10.30
N VAL A 61 4.56 4.91 -9.91
CA VAL A 61 5.12 5.15 -8.57
C VAL A 61 6.34 6.02 -8.77
N THR A 62 6.30 7.25 -8.25
CA THR A 62 7.36 8.25 -8.48
C THR A 62 7.99 8.66 -7.16
N GLY A 63 9.33 8.66 -7.10
CA GLY A 63 10.10 9.05 -5.93
C GLY A 63 11.56 9.30 -6.29
N GLY A 64 12.22 10.24 -5.62
CA GLY A 64 13.61 10.62 -5.93
C GLY A 64 13.83 11.12 -7.37
N GLY A 65 12.80 11.72 -7.98
CA GLY A 65 12.85 12.25 -9.35
C GLY A 65 12.72 11.20 -10.47
N ARG A 66 12.38 9.95 -10.14
CA ARG A 66 12.22 8.87 -11.12
C ARG A 66 10.94 8.07 -10.88
N GLN A 67 10.38 7.51 -11.94
CA GLN A 67 9.32 6.51 -11.86
C GLN A 67 9.92 5.13 -11.50
N TRP A 68 9.18 4.28 -10.83
CA TRP A 68 9.63 2.97 -10.34
C TRP A 68 8.77 1.81 -10.82
N THR A 69 7.64 2.08 -11.50
CA THR A 69 6.81 1.02 -12.09
C THR A 69 7.44 0.42 -13.33
N GLU A 70 7.18 -0.87 -13.51
CA GLU A 70 7.45 -1.63 -14.74
C GLU A 70 6.14 -1.88 -15.50
N PRO A 71 6.21 -2.22 -16.82
CA PRO A 71 5.03 -2.55 -17.60
C PRO A 71 4.24 -3.71 -16.97
N MET A 72 2.92 -3.52 -16.83
CA MET A 72 2.01 -4.53 -16.28
C MET A 72 1.35 -5.33 -17.41
N ILE A 73 0.92 -6.57 -17.10
CA ILE A 73 0.22 -7.46 -18.05
C ILE A 73 -1.32 -7.34 -17.93
N GLY A 74 -1.88 -6.93 -16.79
CA GLY A 74 -3.32 -6.73 -16.60
C GLY A 74 -3.74 -6.71 -15.13
N ALA A 75 -5.05 -6.60 -14.88
CA ALA A 75 -5.66 -6.78 -13.56
C ALA A 75 -6.32 -8.16 -13.45
N ASP A 76 -6.41 -8.69 -12.24
CA ASP A 76 -7.12 -9.94 -11.94
C ASP A 76 -8.29 -9.65 -10.99
N ASP A 77 -9.50 -9.86 -11.50
CA ASP A 77 -10.77 -9.51 -10.85
C ASP A 77 -10.76 -8.10 -10.22
N THR A 78 -10.62 -7.98 -8.91
CA THR A 78 -10.60 -6.71 -8.16
C THR A 78 -9.19 -6.21 -7.83
N VAL A 79 -8.15 -6.96 -8.21
CA VAL A 79 -6.78 -6.74 -7.77
C VAL A 79 -5.89 -6.33 -8.93
N LEU A 80 -5.15 -5.25 -8.73
CA LEU A 80 -4.13 -4.75 -9.63
C LEU A 80 -2.75 -4.97 -8.99
N ALA A 81 -1.87 -5.70 -9.69
CA ALA A 81 -0.50 -5.96 -9.24
C ALA A 81 0.49 -5.35 -10.23
N VAL A 82 1.21 -4.33 -9.79
CA VAL A 82 2.18 -3.59 -10.61
C VAL A 82 3.60 -3.91 -10.13
N PRO A 83 4.46 -4.51 -10.97
CA PRO A 83 5.85 -4.73 -10.62
C PRO A 83 6.60 -3.41 -10.44
N LEU A 84 7.46 -3.36 -9.43
CA LEU A 84 8.29 -2.21 -9.10
C LEU A 84 9.77 -2.56 -9.28
N ARG A 85 10.51 -1.62 -9.86
CA ARG A 85 11.96 -1.69 -10.01
C ARG A 85 12.62 -1.81 -8.62
N PRO A 86 13.62 -2.70 -8.47
CA PRO A 86 14.34 -2.85 -7.21
C PRO A 86 15.20 -1.61 -6.90
N ALA A 87 15.76 -1.58 -5.68
CA ALA A 87 16.68 -0.54 -5.20
C ALA A 87 16.07 0.88 -5.15
N MET A 88 14.80 0.97 -4.75
CA MET A 88 14.14 2.22 -4.37
C MET A 88 14.90 2.84 -3.18
N PRO A 89 15.44 4.08 -3.28
CA PRO A 89 16.08 4.76 -2.17
C PRO A 89 15.07 5.15 -1.10
N ALA A 90 15.53 5.36 0.13
CA ALA A 90 14.67 5.96 1.17
C ALA A 90 14.17 7.34 0.73
N GLY A 91 12.89 7.61 0.98
CA GLY A 91 12.22 8.85 0.60
C GLY A 91 10.70 8.70 0.50
N ASP A 92 10.07 9.79 0.07
CA ASP A 92 8.64 9.85 -0.20
C ASP A 92 8.32 9.36 -1.62
N TYR A 93 7.24 8.59 -1.72
CA TYR A 93 6.76 8.02 -2.98
C TYR A 93 5.31 8.43 -3.20
N LEU A 94 5.02 8.89 -4.42
CA LEU A 94 3.68 9.16 -4.91
C LEU A 94 3.25 8.00 -5.80
N VAL A 95 2.11 7.40 -5.47
CA VAL A 95 1.43 6.41 -6.31
C VAL A 95 0.29 7.14 -7.01
N SER A 96 0.29 7.14 -8.34
CA SER A 96 -0.82 7.60 -9.16
C SER A 96 -1.35 6.46 -10.01
N TYR A 97 -2.67 6.34 -10.10
CA TYR A 97 -3.33 5.33 -10.91
C TYR A 97 -4.50 5.94 -11.68
N GLU A 98 -4.62 5.52 -12.94
CA GLU A 98 -5.76 5.76 -13.80
C GLU A 98 -6.13 4.45 -14.49
N LEU A 99 -7.39 4.07 -14.41
CA LEU A 99 -7.93 2.91 -15.11
C LEU A 99 -9.33 3.22 -15.64
N THR A 100 -9.64 2.71 -16.82
CA THR A 100 -10.97 2.88 -17.43
C THR A 100 -11.67 1.53 -17.48
N PRO A 101 -12.73 1.29 -16.69
CA PRO A 101 -13.55 0.09 -16.81
C PRO A 101 -14.22 -0.01 -18.19
N PRO A 102 -14.58 -1.22 -18.66
CA PRO A 102 -15.11 -1.42 -20.02
C PRO A 102 -16.38 -0.60 -20.31
N ASP A 103 -17.24 -0.39 -19.31
CA ASP A 103 -18.50 0.36 -19.43
C ASP A 103 -18.50 1.67 -18.59
N GLY A 104 -17.31 2.16 -18.22
CA GLY A 104 -17.17 3.10 -17.11
C GLY A 104 -16.59 4.48 -17.43
N VAL A 105 -16.67 5.34 -16.42
CA VAL A 105 -15.90 6.59 -16.35
C VAL A 105 -14.47 6.25 -15.90
N PRO A 106 -13.43 6.95 -16.39
CA PRO A 106 -12.07 6.76 -15.90
C PRO A 106 -11.98 6.97 -14.39
N LEU A 107 -11.45 5.98 -13.68
CA LEU A 107 -11.12 6.06 -12.28
C LEU A 107 -9.70 6.61 -12.15
N LYS A 108 -9.53 7.70 -11.41
CA LYS A 108 -8.23 8.30 -11.09
C LYS A 108 -8.06 8.41 -9.59
N GLY A 109 -6.86 8.19 -9.11
CA GLY A 109 -6.52 8.43 -7.72
C GLY A 109 -5.02 8.53 -7.50
N GLU A 110 -4.65 9.13 -6.38
CA GLU A 110 -3.27 9.28 -5.96
C GLU A 110 -3.18 9.11 -4.45
N TYR A 111 -2.10 8.50 -3.98
CA TYR A 111 -1.78 8.44 -2.55
C TYR A 111 -0.27 8.38 -2.34
N ARG A 112 0.19 8.56 -1.10
CA ARG A 112 1.62 8.57 -0.75
C ARG A 112 1.98 7.45 0.20
N PHE A 113 3.24 7.01 0.12
CA PHE A 113 3.87 6.20 1.16
C PHE A 113 5.33 6.63 1.33
N VAL A 114 5.92 6.28 2.48
CA VAL A 114 7.31 6.63 2.81
C VAL A 114 8.13 5.36 2.92
N LEU A 115 9.27 5.30 2.23
CA LEU A 115 10.27 4.27 2.42
C LEU A 115 11.38 4.84 3.32
N ARG A 116 11.63 4.21 4.47
CA ARG A 116 12.77 4.53 5.34
C ARG A 116 13.75 3.39 5.39
N ASP A 117 15.03 3.70 5.51
CA ASP A 117 16.02 2.68 5.80
C ASP A 117 15.75 2.09 7.18
N ARG A 118 15.94 0.77 7.32
CA ARG A 118 15.98 0.15 8.63
C ARG A 118 17.13 0.75 9.41
N ALA A 119 16.85 1.35 10.57
CA ALA A 119 17.88 1.81 11.48
C ALA A 119 18.84 0.65 11.80
N SER A 120 20.11 0.82 11.48
CA SER A 120 21.12 -0.14 11.92
C SER A 120 21.30 -0.01 13.42
N PRO A 121 21.34 -1.13 14.17
CA PRO A 121 21.58 -1.05 15.61
C PRO A 121 22.94 -0.40 15.85
N PRO A 122 23.07 0.42 16.88
CA PRO A 122 24.33 1.10 17.15
C PRO A 122 25.40 0.08 17.54
N TRP A 123 26.66 0.35 17.20
CA TRP A 123 27.80 -0.57 17.38
C TRP A 123 27.95 -1.13 18.81
N TRP A 124 27.54 -0.38 19.85
CA TRP A 124 27.59 -0.81 21.25
C TRP A 124 26.62 -1.95 21.59
N SER A 125 25.58 -2.17 20.78
CA SER A 125 24.68 -3.32 20.94
C SER A 125 25.44 -4.65 20.82
N TRP A 126 26.46 -4.72 19.97
CA TRP A 126 27.34 -5.89 19.85
C TRP A 126 28.27 -6.07 21.04
N LEU A 127 28.66 -4.97 21.72
CA LEU A 127 29.47 -5.06 22.93
C LEU A 127 28.72 -5.75 24.07
N LEU A 128 27.42 -5.50 24.22
CA LEU A 128 26.60 -6.17 25.24
C LEU A 128 26.47 -7.68 24.99
N ILE A 129 26.42 -8.09 23.72
CA ILE A 129 26.37 -9.51 23.33
C ILE A 129 27.72 -10.19 23.59
N GLY A 130 28.84 -9.52 23.25
CA GLY A 130 30.19 -10.04 23.54
C GLY A 130 30.49 -10.15 25.04
N SER A 131 29.96 -9.23 25.85
CA SER A 131 30.14 -9.20 27.32
C SER A 131 29.52 -10.42 28.00
N ALA A 132 28.38 -10.89 27.53
CA ALA A 132 27.72 -12.08 28.06
C ALA A 132 28.56 -13.35 27.84
N VAL A 133 29.26 -13.45 26.71
CA VAL A 133 30.15 -14.59 26.41
C VAL A 133 31.39 -14.61 27.32
N VAL A 134 31.98 -13.44 27.59
CA VAL A 134 33.17 -13.34 28.45
C VAL A 134 32.86 -13.62 29.92
N ALA A 135 31.70 -13.19 30.42
CA ALA A 135 31.30 -13.41 31.81
C ALA A 135 31.06 -14.90 32.13
N VAL A 136 30.45 -15.65 31.21
CA VAL A 136 30.25 -17.11 31.36
C VAL A 136 31.59 -17.86 31.33
N ALA A 137 32.49 -17.50 30.41
CA ALA A 137 33.82 -18.12 30.30
C ALA A 137 34.70 -17.85 31.54
N ALA A 138 34.66 -16.63 32.09
CA ALA A 138 35.44 -16.27 33.28
C ALA A 138 34.96 -16.99 34.55
N THR A 139 33.67 -17.32 34.62
CA THR A 139 33.10 -18.06 35.75
C THR A 139 33.49 -19.54 35.69
N ALA A 140 33.46 -20.15 34.49
CA ALA A 140 33.92 -21.53 34.28
C ALA A 140 35.43 -21.69 34.55
N TYR A 141 36.23 -20.69 34.17
CA TYR A 141 37.70 -20.74 34.33
C TYR A 141 38.16 -20.73 35.80
N ARG A 142 37.43 -20.09 36.71
CA ARG A 142 37.77 -20.03 38.14
C ARG A 142 37.43 -21.30 38.91
N LEU A 143 36.48 -22.09 38.41
CA LEU A 143 36.09 -23.38 38.98
C LEU A 143 37.06 -24.49 38.57
N ALA A 144 37.66 -24.41 37.38
CA ALA A 144 38.65 -25.37 36.90
C ALA A 144 40.05 -25.24 37.52
N ARG A 145 40.29 -24.23 38.38
CA ARG A 145 41.59 -23.96 39.04
C ARG A 145 41.55 -24.11 40.57
N ARG A 146 40.48 -24.63 41.15
CA ARG A 146 40.47 -25.12 42.54
C ARG A 146 40.65 -26.62 42.54
#